data_AF-A0A2M7RK69-F1
#
_entry.id   AF-A0A2M7RK69-F1
#
_cell.length_a   1.000
_cell.length_b   1.000
_cell.length_c   1.000
_cell.angle_alpha   90.00
_cell.angle_beta   90.00
_cell.angle_gamma   90.00
#
_symmetry.space_group_name_H-M   'P 1'
#
loop_
_entity.id
_entity.type
_entity.pdbx_description
1 polymer ?
#
loop_
_entity_poly.entity_id
_entity_poly.type
_entity_poly.pdbx_seq_one_letter_code
_entity_poly.pdbx_strand_id
1 'polypeptide(L)'
;MYLIAAFWLVFAASWLFRDSDYRYFYATNGLGYAVVLAMLGYYLNKKQRWAWWGAVILTGLSILLTIFDQIGWFDLAYLVPAVALFYMLLVVRKEVLGGKVRG
;
A
#
# COMPACT_ATOMS: atom_id res chain seq x y z
N MET A 1 9.31 -12.18 3.30
CA MET A 1 8.21 -12.71 4.13
C MET A 1 8.23 -12.12 5.54
N TYR A 2 9.34 -12.19 6.29
CA TYR A 2 9.42 -11.66 7.67
C TYR A 2 9.13 -10.15 7.83
N LEU A 3 9.53 -9.31 6.86
CA LEU A 3 9.27 -7.86 6.91
C LEU A 3 7.78 -7.48 6.74
N ILE A 4 7.03 -8.24 5.93
CA ILE A 4 5.58 -8.04 5.76
C ILE A 4 4.86 -8.44 7.04
N ALA A 5 5.28 -9.55 7.66
CA ALA A 5 4.75 -9.95 8.97
C ALA A 5 5.07 -8.92 10.05
N ALA A 6 6.27 -8.35 10.07
CA ALA A 6 6.64 -7.28 11.00
C ALA A 6 5.78 -6.03 10.81
N PHE A 7 5.49 -5.64 9.57
CA PHE A 7 4.56 -4.54 9.27
C PHE A 7 3.15 -4.83 9.80
N TRP A 8 2.59 -6.03 9.54
CA TRP A 8 1.27 -6.40 10.05
C TRP A 8 1.20 -6.45 11.57
N LEU A 9 2.30 -6.82 12.23
CA LEU A 9 2.39 -6.88 13.68
C LEU A 9 2.44 -5.46 14.29
N VAL A 10 3.20 -4.55 13.67
CA VAL A 10 3.22 -3.12 14.04
C VAL A 10 1.86 -2.48 13.77
N PHE A 11 1.21 -2.80 12.66
CA PHE A 11 -0.14 -2.33 12.33
C PHE A 11 -1.17 -2.80 13.36
N ALA A 12 -1.19 -4.10 13.69
CA ALA A 12 -2.09 -4.66 14.69
C ALA A 12 -1.86 -4.05 16.08
N ALA A 13 -0.60 -3.85 16.47
CA ALA A 13 -0.26 -3.17 17.72
C ALA A 13 -0.75 -1.71 17.72
N SER A 14 -0.54 -0.98 16.62
CA SER A 14 -1.00 0.41 16.46
C SER A 14 -2.52 0.53 16.54
N TRP A 15 -3.25 -0.44 15.97
CA TRP A 15 -4.71 -0.53 16.00
C TRP A 15 -5.28 -0.64 17.42
N LEU A 16 -4.57 -1.33 18.32
CA LEU A 16 -5.00 -1.46 19.72
C LEU A 16 -4.90 -0.14 20.51
N PHE A 17 -4.13 0.84 20.03
CA PHE A 17 -3.96 2.15 20.67
C PHE A 17 -4.69 3.29 19.95
N ARG A 18 -5.56 2.98 18.97
CA ARG A 18 -6.26 3.94 18.12
C ARG A 18 -7.04 5.00 18.89
N ASP A 19 -7.55 4.66 20.07
CA ASP A 19 -8.42 5.54 20.86
C ASP A 19 -7.65 6.55 21.73
N SER A 20 -6.32 6.40 21.89
CA SER A 20 -5.52 7.27 22.75
C SER A 20 -5.06 8.56 22.09
N ASP A 21 -4.73 8.55 20.79
CA ASP A 21 -4.31 9.74 20.05
C ASP A 21 -4.34 9.52 18.53
N TYR A 22 -5.40 10.02 17.88
CA TYR A 22 -5.72 9.73 16.47
C TYR A 22 -4.56 10.10 15.53
N ARG A 23 -3.79 11.16 15.82
CA ARG A 23 -2.71 11.64 14.94
C ARG A 23 -1.56 10.66 14.79
N TYR A 24 -1.11 10.04 15.89
CA TYR A 24 -0.01 9.08 15.87
C TYR A 24 -0.41 7.78 15.17
N PHE A 25 -1.67 7.40 15.28
CA PHE A 25 -2.22 6.25 14.59
C PHE A 25 -2.15 6.41 13.06
N TYR A 26 -2.59 7.56 12.51
CA TYR A 26 -2.48 7.82 11.06
C TYR A 26 -1.03 7.99 10.60
N ALA A 27 -0.18 8.66 11.39
CA ALA A 27 1.23 8.83 11.04
C ALA A 27 1.97 7.48 10.96
N THR A 28 1.75 6.59 11.94
CA THR A 28 2.40 5.27 11.98
C THR A 28 1.90 4.37 10.86
N ASN A 29 0.58 4.37 10.59
CA ASN A 29 0.00 3.61 9.49
C ASN A 29 0.45 4.13 8.12
N GLY A 30 0.50 5.45 7.94
CA GLY A 30 0.99 6.07 6.71
C GLY A 30 2.46 5.74 6.44
N LEU A 31 3.30 5.80 7.47
CA LEU A 31 4.71 5.41 7.38
C LEU A 31 4.88 3.93 7.03
N GLY A 32 4.16 3.05 7.71
CA GLY A 32 4.25 1.62 7.41
C GLY A 32 3.75 1.29 6.00
N TYR A 33 2.66 1.93 5.55
CA TYR A 33 2.18 1.81 4.18
C TYR A 33 3.23 2.26 3.16
N ALA A 34 3.89 3.40 3.40
CA ALA A 34 4.96 3.90 2.55
C ALA A 34 6.15 2.92 2.48
N VAL A 35 6.54 2.31 3.60
CA VAL A 35 7.62 1.30 3.63
C VAL A 35 7.24 0.08 2.79
N VAL A 36 6.02 -0.45 2.94
CA VAL A 36 5.56 -1.60 2.15
C VAL A 36 5.52 -1.27 0.66
N LEU A 37 5.03 -0.08 0.29
CA LEU A 37 5.05 0.37 -1.11
C LEU A 37 6.47 0.52 -1.65
N ALA A 38 7.40 1.08 -0.89
CA ALA A 38 8.80 1.21 -1.30
C ALA A 38 9.44 -0.17 -1.52
N MET A 39 9.16 -1.15 -0.65
CA MET A 39 9.60 -2.53 -0.83
C MET A 39 9.01 -3.16 -2.09
N LEU A 40 7.69 -3.02 -2.30
CA LEU A 40 7.03 -3.54 -3.49
C LEU A 40 7.59 -2.89 -4.75
N GLY A 41 7.84 -1.58 -4.75
CA GLY A 41 8.50 -0.85 -5.84
C GLY A 41 9.90 -1.38 -6.14
N TYR A 42 10.70 -1.69 -5.11
CA TYR A 42 12.01 -2.33 -5.29
C TYR A 42 11.92 -3.68 -6.00
N TYR A 43 10.95 -4.53 -5.64
CA TYR A 43 10.75 -5.81 -6.32
C TYR A 43 10.06 -5.67 -7.70
N LEU A 44 9.28 -4.61 -7.89
CA LEU A 44 8.69 -4.25 -9.18
C LEU A 44 9.79 -3.88 -10.19
N ASN A 45 10.80 -3.14 -9.76
CA ASN A 45 11.99 -2.83 -10.57
C ASN A 45 12.76 -4.09 -10.99
N LYS A 46 12.70 -5.15 -10.17
CA LYS A 46 13.23 -6.48 -10.52
C LYS A 46 12.27 -7.30 -11.40
N LYS A 47 11.19 -6.69 -11.90
CA LYS A 47 10.13 -7.31 -12.72
C LYS A 47 9.46 -8.52 -12.07
N GLN A 48 9.42 -8.57 -10.73
CA GLN A 48 8.78 -9.68 -10.03
C GLN A 48 7.26 -9.52 -10.05
N ARG A 49 6.56 -10.49 -10.66
CA ARG A 49 5.10 -10.44 -10.86
C ARG A 49 4.31 -10.38 -9.56
N TRP A 50 4.76 -11.07 -8.51
CA TRP A 50 4.09 -11.06 -7.21
C TRP A 50 4.10 -9.67 -6.58
N ALA A 51 5.15 -8.87 -6.82
CA ALA A 51 5.25 -7.51 -6.29
C ALA A 51 4.24 -6.57 -6.96
N TRP A 52 3.96 -6.79 -8.25
CA TRP A 52 2.91 -6.07 -8.97
C TRP A 52 1.53 -6.40 -8.42
N TRP A 53 1.22 -7.69 -8.27
CA TRP A 53 -0.05 -8.10 -7.64
C TRP A 53 -0.19 -7.58 -6.21
N GLY A 54 0.89 -7.64 -5.42
CA GLY A 54 0.92 -7.10 -4.06
C GLY A 54 0.66 -5.60 -4.03
N ALA A 55 1.30 -4.82 -4.91
CA ALA A 55 1.08 -3.38 -5.01
C ALA A 55 -0.34 -3.03 -5.45
N VAL A 56 -0.88 -3.74 -6.45
CA VAL A 56 -2.25 -3.53 -6.93
C VAL A 56 -3.27 -3.83 -5.84
N ILE A 57 -3.16 -4.99 -5.18
CA ILE A 57 -4.09 -5.38 -4.10
C ILE A 57 -4.01 -4.40 -2.94
N LEU A 58 -2.79 -4.07 -2.48
CA LEU A 58 -2.58 -3.16 -1.36
C LEU A 58 -3.14 -1.77 -1.64
N THR A 59 -2.83 -1.21 -2.81
CA THR A 59 -3.30 0.13 -3.19
C THR A 59 -4.82 0.14 -3.43
N GLY A 60 -5.38 -0.92 -4.03
CA GLY A 60 -6.81 -1.07 -4.22
C GLY A 60 -7.58 -1.20 -2.89
N LEU A 61 -7.06 -1.99 -1.95
CA LEU A 61 -7.63 -2.08 -0.60
C LEU A 61 -7.55 -0.74 0.13
N SER A 62 -6.44 -0.01 0.01
CA SER A 62 -6.30 1.33 0.58
C SER A 62 -7.38 2.27 0.05
N ILE A 63 -7.61 2.30 -1.26
CA ILE A 63 -8.65 3.13 -1.88
C ILE A 63 -10.03 2.76 -1.36
N LEU A 64 -10.36 1.46 -1.32
CA LEU A 64 -11.66 1.00 -0.81
C LEU A 64 -11.86 1.41 0.65
N LEU A 65 -10.87 1.17 1.51
CA LEU A 65 -10.93 1.56 2.91
C LEU A 65 -11.11 3.06 3.09
N THR A 66 -10.41 3.89 2.31
CA THR A 66 -10.54 5.35 2.34
C THR A 66 -11.92 5.83 1.85
N ILE A 67 -12.57 5.13 0.91
CA ILE A 67 -13.92 5.47 0.43
C ILE A 67 -15.00 5.10 1.47
N PHE A 68 -14.81 3.97 2.16
CA PHE A 68 -15.77 3.49 3.16
C PHE A 68 -15.57 4.10 4.55
N ASP A 69 -14.45 4.77 4.81
CA ASP A 69 -14.27 5.61 6.00
C ASP A 69 -15.03 6.95 5.85
N GLN A 70 -15.37 7.59 6.97
CA GLN A 70 -16.07 8.88 6.93
C GLN A 70 -15.20 9.92 6.24
N ILE A 71 -15.53 10.28 4.99
CA ILE A 71 -14.76 11.19 4.13
C ILE A 71 -14.51 12.53 4.85
N GLY A 72 -13.35 12.65 5.47
CA GLY A 72 -12.76 13.89 5.92
C GLY A 72 -11.86 14.51 4.84
N TRP A 73 -11.49 15.77 5.01
CA TRP A 73 -10.54 16.44 4.11
C TRP A 73 -9.17 15.73 4.05
N PHE A 74 -8.78 15.05 5.13
CA PHE A 74 -7.55 14.26 5.16
C PHE A 74 -7.65 13.02 4.24
N ASP A 75 -8.79 12.36 4.16
CA ASP A 75 -8.98 11.17 3.32
C ASP A 75 -8.83 11.49 1.84
N LEU A 76 -9.29 12.66 1.40
CA LEU A 76 -9.08 13.16 0.03
C LEU A 76 -7.58 13.31 -0.31
N ALA A 77 -6.78 13.82 0.63
CA ALA A 77 -5.34 14.00 0.44
C ALA A 77 -4.59 12.65 0.32
N TYR A 78 -5.09 11.59 0.95
CA TYR A 78 -4.54 10.22 0.80
C TYR A 78 -5.10 9.47 -0.41
N LEU A 79 -6.36 9.75 -0.78
CA LEU A 79 -7.06 9.09 -1.88
C LEU A 79 -6.44 9.45 -3.25
N VAL A 80 -6.16 10.73 -3.49
CA VAL A 80 -5.66 11.19 -4.79
C VAL A 80 -4.32 10.52 -5.17
N PRO A 81 -3.28 10.50 -4.30
CA PRO A 81 -2.05 9.77 -4.58
C PRO A 81 -2.26 8.26 -4.74
N ALA A 82 -3.15 7.65 -3.95
CA ALA A 82 -3.44 6.22 -4.04
C ALA A 82 -4.06 5.85 -5.39
N VAL A 83 -5.03 6.63 -5.87
CA VAL A 83 -5.64 6.45 -7.19
C VAL A 83 -4.62 6.65 -8.31
N ALA A 84 -3.78 7.68 -8.22
CA ALA A 84 -2.72 7.93 -9.19
C ALA A 84 -1.73 6.75 -9.26
N LEU A 85 -1.27 6.25 -8.11
CA LEU A 85 -0.39 5.08 -8.02
C LEU A 85 -1.06 3.83 -8.61
N PHE A 86 -2.33 3.60 -8.28
CA PHE A 86 -3.09 2.46 -8.81
C PHE A 86 -3.18 2.52 -10.33
N TYR A 87 -3.46 3.70 -10.89
CA TYR A 87 -3.46 3.90 -12.34
C TYR A 87 -2.08 3.62 -12.97
N MET A 88 -1.00 4.14 -12.38
CA MET A 88 0.36 3.86 -12.86
C MET A 88 0.69 2.36 -12.86
N LEU A 89 0.29 1.63 -11.82
CA LEU A 89 0.47 0.17 -11.76
C LEU A 89 -0.28 -0.54 -12.90
N LEU A 90 -1.50 -0.09 -13.24
CA LEU A 90 -2.25 -0.64 -14.37
C LEU A 90 -1.60 -0.34 -15.73
N VAL A 91 -1.00 0.84 -15.91
CA VAL A 91 -0.29 1.22 -17.14
C VAL A 91 0.93 0.30 -17.36
N VAL A 92 1.72 0.07 -16.32
CA VAL A 92 2.96 -0.73 -16.39
C VAL A 92 2.68 -2.24 -16.38
N ARG A 93 1.40 -2.66 -16.26
CA ARG A 93 0.95 -4.07 -16.26
C ARG A 93 1.56 -4.89 -17.38
N LYS A 94 1.53 -4.39 -18.63
CA LYS A 94 1.99 -5.14 -19.80
C LYS A 94 3.50 -5.38 -19.77
N GLU A 95 4.27 -4.46 -19.20
CA GLU A 95 5.73 -4.58 -19.12
C GLU A 95 6.16 -5.59 -18.05
N VAL A 96 5.44 -5.63 -16.93
CA VAL A 96 5.75 -6.53 -15.79
C VAL A 96 5.16 -7.92 -15.99
N LEU A 97 3.94 -8.03 -16.53
CA LEU A 97 3.27 -9.32 -16.74
C LEU A 97 3.53 -9.91 -18.14
N GLY A 98 3.91 -9.11 -19.13
CA GLY A 98 4.18 -9.55 -20.50
C GLY A 98 5.61 -10.06 -20.73
N GLY A 99 6.55 -9.75 -19.83
CA GLY A 99 7.90 -10.32 -19.89
C GLY A 99 7.90 -11.82 -19.60
N LYS A 100 8.53 -12.63 -20.47
CA LYS A 100 8.82 -14.05 -20.20
C LYS A 100 9.50 -14.16 -18.84
N VAL A 101 8.82 -14.80 -17.89
CA VAL A 101 9.30 -15.05 -16.52
C VAL A 101 10.62 -15.79 -16.59
N ARG A 102 11.71 -15.18 -16.14
CA ARG A 102 12.80 -15.98 -15.56
C ARG A 102 12.40 -16.20 -14.11
N GLY A 103 12.16 -17.47 -13.79
CA GLY A 103 11.65 -17.95 -12.50
C GLY A 103 12.52 -17.55 -11.33
#